data_AF-A0A061JJJ7-F1
#
_entry.id   AF-A0A061JJJ7-F1
#
_cell.length_a   1.000
_cell.length_b   1.000
_cell.length_c   1.000
_cell.angle_alpha   90.00
_cell.angle_beta   90.00
_cell.angle_gamma   90.00
#
_symmetry.space_group_name_H-M   'P 1'
#
loop_
_entity.id
_entity.type
_entity.pdbx_description
1 polymer ?
#
loop_
_entity_poly.entity_id
_entity_poly.type
_entity_poly.pdbx_seq_one_letter_code
_entity_poly.pdbx_strand_id
1 'polypeptide(L)'
;MSKPYLNMCAPIVHHLSALSDFGREIFSGDRVEVSGRFGALGVNITDENGNTKHDAKAMAQRRKDFKGDLLEFTWHSKLAPDRDRIHICPDKLQEEGYIIVGIFCYHLK
;
A
#
# COMPACT_ATOMS: atom_id res chain seq x y z
N MET A 1 12.06 1.63 16.20
CA MET A 1 11.11 2.73 16.48
C MET A 1 10.82 3.48 15.19
N SER A 2 9.59 3.96 15.01
CA SER A 2 9.21 4.77 13.83
C SER A 2 10.01 6.08 13.79
N LYS A 3 10.07 6.73 12.62
CA LYS A 3 10.64 8.08 12.53
C LYS A 3 9.81 9.07 13.36
N PRO A 4 10.42 10.17 13.87
CA PRO A 4 9.67 11.24 14.51
C PRO A 4 8.57 11.79 13.62
N TYR A 5 7.44 12.17 14.21
CA TYR A 5 6.24 12.65 13.50
C TYR A 5 6.55 13.70 12.42
N LEU A 6 7.30 14.75 12.76
CA LEU A 6 7.65 15.84 11.84
C LEU A 6 8.44 15.36 10.62
N ASN A 7 9.24 14.31 10.78
CA ASN A 7 10.01 13.71 9.69
C ASN A 7 9.18 12.72 8.85
N MET A 8 7.96 12.39 9.29
CA MET A 8 7.06 11.47 8.62
C MET A 8 6.05 12.18 7.71
N CYS A 9 5.68 13.42 8.03
CA CYS A 9 4.67 14.17 7.27
C CYS A 9 5.03 14.28 5.79
N ALA A 10 6.23 14.77 5.45
CA ALA A 10 6.63 14.95 4.05
C ALA A 10 6.67 13.63 3.26
N PRO A 11 7.28 12.54 3.76
CA PRO A 11 7.20 11.23 3.11
C PRO A 11 5.78 10.68 2.93
N ILE A 12 4.93 10.77 3.96
CA ILE A 12 3.53 10.32 3.86
C ILE A 12 2.80 11.11 2.78
N VAL A 13 2.89 12.44 2.82
CA VAL A 13 2.23 13.31 1.83
C VAL A 13 2.71 12.95 0.43
N HIS A 14 4.02 12.82 0.22
CA HIS A 14 4.56 12.43 -1.08
C HIS A 14 3.99 11.11 -1.60
N HIS A 15 3.96 10.06 -0.76
CA HIS A 15 3.41 8.76 -1.14
C HIS A 15 1.91 8.83 -1.44
N LEU A 16 1.14 9.53 -0.61
CA LEU A 16 -0.30 9.69 -0.80
C LEU A 16 -0.63 10.55 -2.03
N SER A 17 0.15 11.58 -2.32
CA SER A 17 0.02 12.38 -3.54
C SER A 17 0.26 11.54 -4.79
N ALA A 18 1.33 10.73 -4.83
CA ALA A 18 1.59 9.84 -5.96
C ALA A 18 0.45 8.83 -6.18
N LEU A 19 -0.09 8.27 -5.08
CA LEU A 19 -1.25 7.37 -5.12
C LEU A 19 -2.52 8.08 -5.62
N SER A 20 -2.76 9.32 -5.19
CA SER A 20 -3.90 10.13 -5.62
C SER A 20 -3.82 10.48 -7.11
N ASP A 21 -2.67 10.98 -7.55
CA ASP A 21 -2.51 11.56 -8.88
C ASP A 21 -2.37 10.47 -9.96
N PHE A 22 -1.65 9.39 -9.65
CA PHE A 22 -1.28 8.36 -10.64
C PHE A 22 -1.80 6.97 -10.30
N GLY A 23 -2.30 6.73 -9.09
CA GLY A 23 -2.61 5.38 -8.63
C GLY A 23 -3.68 4.68 -9.46
N ARG A 24 -4.72 5.40 -9.88
CA ARG A 24 -5.74 4.83 -10.79
C ARG A 24 -5.13 4.34 -12.09
N GLU A 25 -4.32 5.17 -12.74
CA GLU A 25 -3.71 4.82 -14.02
C GLU A 25 -2.74 3.64 -13.88
N ILE A 26 -1.87 3.69 -12.86
CA ILE A 26 -0.86 2.66 -12.63
C ILE A 26 -1.50 1.31 -12.27
N PHE A 27 -2.46 1.30 -11.35
CA PHE A 27 -3.09 0.05 -10.90
C PHE A 27 -4.14 -0.52 -11.88
N SER A 28 -4.58 0.25 -12.87
CA SER A 28 -5.41 -0.26 -13.97
C SER A 28 -4.60 -1.01 -15.04
N GLY A 29 -3.27 -0.82 -15.06
CA GLY A 29 -2.35 -1.50 -15.98
C GLY A 29 -1.86 -2.86 -15.49
N ASP A 30 -0.73 -3.30 -16.04
CA ASP A 30 -0.09 -4.56 -15.63
C ASP A 30 0.46 -4.45 -14.20
N ARG A 31 0.08 -5.43 -13.35
CA ARG A 31 0.52 -5.52 -11.95
C ARG A 31 2.03 -5.70 -11.82
N VAL A 32 2.70 -6.27 -12.82
CA VAL A 32 4.16 -6.45 -12.81
C VAL A 32 4.88 -5.10 -12.91
N GLU A 33 4.27 -4.11 -13.58
CA GLU A 33 4.90 -2.80 -13.80
C GLU A 33 4.67 -1.82 -12.65
N VAL A 34 3.66 -2.05 -11.81
CA VAL A 34 3.23 -1.11 -10.75
C VAL A 34 4.40 -0.59 -9.91
N SER A 35 5.23 -1.50 -9.38
CA SER A 35 6.37 -1.14 -8.53
C SER A 35 7.39 -0.26 -9.27
N GLY A 36 7.64 -0.54 -10.55
CA GLY A 36 8.55 0.25 -11.39
C GLY A 36 7.98 1.63 -11.70
N ARG A 37 6.69 1.71 -12.00
CA ARG A 37 5.99 2.97 -12.31
C ARG A 37 5.93 3.91 -11.12
N PHE A 38 5.59 3.41 -9.94
CA PHE A 38 5.69 4.21 -8.71
C PHE A 38 7.14 4.51 -8.31
N GLY A 39 8.06 3.59 -8.56
CA GLY A 39 9.49 3.81 -8.35
C GLY A 39 10.02 5.01 -9.14
N ALA A 40 9.55 5.21 -10.37
CA ALA A 40 9.87 6.39 -11.19
C ALA A 40 9.36 7.72 -10.58
N LEU A 41 8.38 7.66 -9.69
CA LEU A 41 7.85 8.80 -8.93
C LEU A 41 8.53 8.98 -7.56
N GLY A 42 9.54 8.14 -7.23
CA GLY A 42 10.19 8.14 -5.92
C GLY A 42 9.46 7.35 -4.84
N VAL A 43 8.42 6.59 -5.20
CA VAL A 43 7.61 5.80 -4.26
C VAL A 43 7.99 4.32 -4.33
N ASN A 44 8.60 3.81 -3.27
CA ASN A 44 8.87 2.38 -3.14
C ASN A 44 7.60 1.66 -2.69
N ILE A 45 6.96 0.93 -3.60
CA ILE A 45 5.77 0.13 -3.35
C ILE A 45 5.97 -1.28 -3.88
N THR A 46 5.50 -2.27 -3.14
CA THR A 46 5.53 -3.67 -3.54
C THR A 46 4.28 -4.38 -3.06
N ASP A 47 3.88 -5.44 -3.76
CA ASP A 47 2.89 -6.37 -3.26
C ASP A 47 3.51 -7.31 -2.21
N GLU A 48 2.67 -7.94 -1.38
CA GLU A 48 3.12 -9.01 -0.50
C GLU A 48 3.66 -10.18 -1.30
N ASN A 49 4.71 -10.80 -0.77
CA ASN A 49 5.28 -12.00 -1.39
C ASN A 49 4.38 -13.22 -1.17
N GLY A 50 4.66 -14.31 -1.91
CA GLY A 50 3.89 -15.55 -1.81
C GLY A 50 3.88 -16.14 -0.38
N ASN A 51 5.01 -16.09 0.33
CA ASN A 51 5.09 -16.64 1.69
C ASN A 51 4.12 -15.93 2.64
N THR A 52 4.07 -14.60 2.62
CA THR A 52 3.12 -13.82 3.43
C THR A 52 1.68 -14.15 3.05
N LYS A 53 1.39 -14.26 1.74
CA LYS A 53 0.05 -14.58 1.25
C LYS A 53 -0.44 -15.97 1.66
N HIS A 54 0.48 -16.91 1.90
CA HIS A 54 0.15 -18.25 2.40
C HIS A 54 0.12 -18.33 3.94
N ASP A 55 0.58 -17.31 4.67
CA ASP A 55 0.47 -17.25 6.13
C ASP A 55 -0.85 -16.58 6.55
N ALA A 56 -1.78 -17.39 7.02
CA ALA A 56 -3.09 -16.93 7.49
C ALA A 56 -3.01 -15.87 8.61
N LYS A 57 -2.02 -15.95 9.51
CA LYS A 57 -1.85 -14.97 10.61
C LYS A 57 -1.30 -13.64 10.09
N ALA A 58 -0.42 -13.69 9.09
CA ALA A 58 0.08 -12.49 8.43
C ALA A 58 -1.02 -11.80 7.62
N MET A 59 -1.81 -12.57 6.88
CA MET A 59 -2.95 -12.03 6.11
C MET A 59 -4.07 -11.50 6.98
N ALA A 60 -4.34 -12.09 8.15
CA ALA A 60 -5.33 -11.59 9.09
C ALA A 60 -5.05 -10.13 9.54
N GLN A 61 -3.78 -9.74 9.69
CA GLN A 61 -3.41 -8.35 10.01
C GLN A 61 -3.72 -7.38 8.87
N ARG A 62 -3.63 -7.87 7.63
CA ARG A 62 -3.84 -7.12 6.37
C ARG A 62 -5.28 -7.14 5.87
N ARG A 63 -6.15 -7.89 6.51
CA ARG A 63 -7.59 -7.89 6.21
C ARG A 63 -8.30 -6.86 7.07
N LYS A 64 -9.16 -6.05 6.45
CA LYS A 64 -10.04 -5.09 7.14
C LYS A 64 -11.41 -5.08 6.48
N ASP A 65 -12.44 -5.03 7.32
CA ASP A 65 -13.79 -4.78 6.85
C ASP A 65 -13.91 -3.32 6.41
N PHE A 66 -14.44 -3.12 5.20
CA PHE A 66 -14.76 -1.80 4.67
C PHE A 66 -16.07 -1.92 3.88
N LYS A 67 -17.08 -1.15 4.30
CA LYS A 67 -18.43 -1.16 3.68
C LYS A 67 -19.08 -2.57 3.58
N GLY A 68 -18.76 -3.46 4.52
CA GLY A 68 -19.29 -4.83 4.54
C GLY A 68 -18.47 -5.85 3.75
N ASP A 69 -17.43 -5.41 3.04
CA ASP A 69 -16.49 -6.29 2.35
C ASP A 69 -15.20 -6.47 3.15
N LEU A 70 -14.72 -7.71 3.22
CA LEU A 70 -13.41 -8.02 3.80
C LEU A 70 -12.34 -7.79 2.73
N LEU A 71 -11.62 -6.67 2.82
CA LEU A 71 -10.60 -6.29 1.84
C LEU A 71 -9.20 -6.73 2.27
N GLU A 72 -8.36 -7.07 1.30
CA GLU A 72 -6.96 -7.42 1.52
C GLU A 72 -6.02 -6.26 1.13
N PHE A 73 -5.24 -5.80 2.10
CA PHE A 73 -4.28 -4.70 1.93
C PHE A 73 -2.87 -5.25 1.74
N THR A 74 -2.64 -5.95 0.62
CA THR A 74 -1.36 -6.63 0.34
C THR A 74 -0.32 -5.70 -0.28
N TRP A 75 -0.75 -4.70 -1.04
CA TRP A 75 0.16 -3.68 -1.55
C TRP A 75 0.61 -2.79 -0.40
N HIS A 76 1.89 -2.47 -0.35
CA HIS A 76 2.43 -1.60 0.69
C HIS A 76 3.56 -0.72 0.17
N SER A 77 3.50 0.56 0.50
CA SER A 77 4.60 1.48 0.27
C SER A 77 5.51 1.58 1.49
N LYS A 78 6.81 1.81 1.24
CA LYS A 78 7.89 1.75 2.23
C LYS A 78 8.47 3.15 2.45
N LEU A 79 8.24 3.74 3.62
CA LEU A 79 8.82 5.04 4.01
C LEU A 79 10.24 4.90 4.59
N ALA A 80 10.60 3.67 5.00
CA ALA A 80 11.94 3.26 5.44
C ALA A 80 12.21 1.81 4.98
N PRO A 81 13.46 1.30 4.97
CA PRO A 81 13.75 -0.04 4.45
C PRO A 81 12.99 -1.19 5.13
N ASP A 82 12.88 -1.17 6.46
CA ASP A 82 12.37 -2.27 7.30
C ASP A 82 11.11 -1.92 8.09
N ARG A 83 10.60 -0.70 7.93
CA ARG A 83 9.51 -0.15 8.74
C ARG A 83 8.75 0.95 8.01
N ASP A 84 7.76 1.51 8.70
CA ASP A 84 6.93 2.64 8.30
C ASP A 84 6.26 2.36 6.94
N ARG A 85 5.14 1.62 7.01
CA ARG A 85 4.41 1.10 5.86
C ARG A 85 3.03 1.74 5.74
N ILE A 86 2.62 1.98 4.50
CA ILE A 86 1.25 2.35 4.13
C ILE A 86 0.70 1.22 3.27
N HIS A 87 -0.29 0.47 3.78
CA HIS A 87 -0.93 -0.60 3.02
C HIS A 87 -2.17 -0.12 2.26
N ILE A 88 -2.33 -0.65 1.05
CA ILE A 88 -3.26 -0.21 0.03
C ILE A 88 -3.98 -1.45 -0.54
N CYS A 89 -5.27 -1.27 -0.84
CA CYS A 89 -6.09 -2.23 -1.57
C CYS A 89 -6.53 -1.59 -2.90
N PRO A 90 -5.96 -2.00 -4.04
CA PRO A 90 -6.33 -1.47 -5.35
C PRO A 90 -7.50 -2.23 -6.01
N ASP A 91 -8.05 -3.26 -5.38
CA ASP A 91 -8.98 -4.20 -6.04
C ASP A 91 -10.36 -3.60 -6.30
N LYS A 92 -10.74 -2.59 -5.49
CA LYS A 92 -11.98 -1.81 -5.70
C LYS A 92 -11.88 -0.79 -6.83
N LEU A 93 -10.71 -0.65 -7.47
CA LEU A 93 -10.52 0.36 -8.50
C LEU A 93 -11.42 0.15 -9.73
N GLN A 94 -11.63 -1.10 -10.16
CA GLN A 94 -12.47 -1.40 -11.32
C GLN A 94 -13.96 -1.22 -11.03
N GLU A 95 -14.38 -1.55 -9.81
CA GLU A 95 -15.79 -1.49 -9.38
C GLU A 95 -16.22 -0.08 -8.97
N GLU A 96 -15.37 0.62 -8.21
CA GLU A 96 -15.72 1.86 -7.52
C GLU A 96 -14.90 3.08 -7.98
N GLY A 97 -13.88 2.86 -8.82
CA GLY A 97 -13.07 3.95 -9.41
C GLY A 97 -12.02 4.54 -8.49
N TYR A 98 -11.81 3.98 -7.29
CA TYR A 98 -10.80 4.43 -6.33
C TYR A 98 -9.98 3.28 -5.75
N ILE A 99 -8.76 3.60 -5.32
CA ILE A 99 -7.93 2.72 -4.48
C ILE A 99 -8.17 3.07 -3.01
N ILE A 100 -8.02 2.09 -2.13
CA ILE A 100 -8.25 2.28 -0.68
C ILE A 100 -6.93 2.23 0.04
N VAL A 101 -6.63 3.27 0.82
CA VAL A 101 -5.51 3.30 1.77
C VAL A 101 -6.07 2.99 3.15
N GLY A 102 -5.64 1.88 3.75
CA GLY A 102 -6.31 1.36 4.95
C GLY A 102 -5.44 1.25 6.20
N ILE A 103 -4.13 1.05 6.04
CA ILE A 103 -3.26 0.72 7.19
C ILE A 103 -1.99 1.56 7.16
N PHE A 104 -1.80 2.40 8.17
CA PHE A 104 -0.54 3.04 8.50
C PHE A 104 0.07 2.30 9.67
N CYS A 105 1.29 1.77 9.52
CA CYS A 105 1.89 0.97 10.60
C CYS A 105 3.40 1.08 10.61
N TYR A 106 3.99 0.68 11.74
CA TYR A 106 5.43 0.47 11.83
C TYR A 106 5.86 -0.72 10.97
N HIS A 107 5.24 -1.88 11.15
CA HIS A 107 5.45 -3.08 10.33
C HIS A 107 4.35 -4.09 10.67
N LEU A 108 3.88 -4.86 9.68
CA LEU A 108 3.03 -6.03 9.91
C LEU A 108 3.85 -7.29 9.77
N LYS A 109 3.61 -8.27 10.64
CA LYS A 109 4.31 -9.56 10.56
C LYS A 109 3.92 -10.33 9.29
#